data_AF-A0A4R0IH44-F1
#
_entry.id   AF-A0A4R0IH44-F1
#
_cell.length_a   1.000
_cell.length_b   1.000
_cell.length_c   1.000
_cell.angle_alpha   90.00
_cell.angle_beta   90.00
_cell.angle_gamma   90.00
#
_symmetry.space_group_name_H-M   'P 1'
#
loop_
_entity.id
_entity.type
_entity.pdbx_description
1 polymer ?
#
loop_
_entity_poly.entity_id
_entity_poly.type
_entity_poly.pdbx_seq_one_letter_code
_entity_poly.pdbx_strand_id
1 'polypeptide(L)'
;MTRVTVGDDDGKTSLRVSMARESSPTWLSPAPPADLRQPGIIRSLLGNGKVALSIVGQEQDGRYVPVRSEAEVATLADAIRRPTRLPILLIHTRTRPAMAVARHVALRLVGLVRVVTLDFRASRALDVLLPGFAPPWSGARLVWSDAAARTLPFEDRQVNAADPDVLRGQLMRVLAPVSVLARGVDQAYREARSAEIADRDRDARARSMHALAQGSPHLQIEALQEELETARASANTWEQLARDEEERANLLTAQVSQLPELEAQVEQLTIALRASRPPAGDELVDDDPWSTLPDLVTGDSDSAEDLFLHLTDATSGHIVFTTQAASIWKKSSYPFPDEMTECLTKLAHAAATLYDGTDRNLPHLDNWFRENFDLKVALQDDTIERNAKLRYFDYEGKTYDRTPHVKVRDHTAPTQVGRIHFALDSDKSRLIVAHVGVKLY
;
A
#
# COMPACT_ATOMS: atom_id res chain seq x y z
N MET A 1 -10.55 23.72 10.47
CA MET A 1 -11.64 24.50 9.85
C MET A 1 -12.20 23.78 8.63
N THR A 2 -13.53 23.74 8.48
CA THR A 2 -14.21 23.28 7.26
C THR A 2 -14.92 24.47 6.64
N ARG A 3 -14.70 24.73 5.35
CA ARG A 3 -15.39 25.75 4.56
C ARG A 3 -16.26 25.08 3.52
N VAL A 4 -17.47 25.58 3.34
CA VAL A 4 -18.40 25.13 2.30
C VAL A 4 -18.78 26.35 1.47
N THR A 5 -18.55 26.26 0.17
CA THR A 5 -18.93 27.27 -0.82
C THR A 5 -20.01 26.69 -1.72
N VAL A 6 -21.07 27.47 -1.95
CA VAL A 6 -22.15 27.14 -2.90
C VAL A 6 -22.14 28.24 -3.95
N GLY A 7 -22.11 27.87 -5.22
CA GLY A 7 -22.21 28.78 -6.35
C GLY A 7 -23.19 28.27 -7.39
N ASP A 8 -23.49 29.09 -8.39
CA ASP A 8 -24.18 28.69 -9.61
C ASP A 8 -23.21 28.86 -10.77
N ASP A 9 -22.97 27.79 -11.51
CA ASP A 9 -22.06 27.75 -12.64
C ASP A 9 -22.82 27.18 -13.85
N ASP A 10 -23.10 28.04 -14.83
CA ASP A 10 -23.86 27.70 -16.05
C ASP A 10 -25.21 26.97 -15.79
N GLY A 11 -25.95 27.44 -14.77
CA GLY A 11 -27.25 26.88 -14.38
C GLY A 11 -27.18 25.56 -13.62
N LYS A 12 -25.98 25.17 -13.16
CA LYS A 12 -25.76 24.06 -12.23
C LYS A 12 -25.22 24.59 -10.92
N THR A 13 -25.86 24.20 -9.82
CA THR A 13 -25.36 24.50 -8.48
C THR A 13 -24.05 23.77 -8.20
N SER A 14 -22.96 24.52 -8.05
CA SER A 14 -21.66 24.00 -7.64
C SER A 14 -21.51 24.03 -6.12
N LEU A 15 -20.96 22.96 -5.55
CA LEU A 15 -20.66 22.86 -4.12
C LEU A 15 -19.20 22.49 -3.94
N ARG A 16 -18.46 23.32 -3.22
CA ARG A 16 -17.07 23.04 -2.85
C ARG A 16 -16.93 22.93 -1.34
N VAL A 17 -16.37 21.82 -0.88
CA VAL A 17 -16.06 21.57 0.53
C VAL A 17 -14.55 21.54 0.68
N SER A 18 -14.01 22.51 1.41
CA SER A 18 -12.58 22.67 1.66
C SER A 18 -12.29 22.45 3.14
N MET A 19 -11.26 21.65 3.44
CA MET A 19 -10.79 21.43 4.81
C MET A 19 -9.42 22.04 4.96
N ALA A 20 -9.25 22.86 5.98
CA ALA A 20 -7.96 23.45 6.33
C ALA A 20 -7.63 23.13 7.79
N ARG A 21 -6.35 22.90 8.05
CA ARG A 21 -5.84 22.89 9.41
C ARG A 21 -5.70 24.35 9.86
N GLU A 22 -6.15 24.62 11.07
CA GLU A 22 -5.86 25.87 11.75
C GLU A 22 -4.52 25.67 12.46
N SER A 23 -3.46 26.29 11.93
CA SER A 23 -2.15 26.30 12.57
C SER A 23 -2.05 27.56 13.41
N SER A 24 -1.82 27.40 14.72
CA SER A 24 -1.37 28.53 15.55
C SER A 24 -0.03 29.02 14.99
N PRO A 25 0.22 30.34 14.88
CA PRO A 25 1.42 30.91 14.27
C PRO A 25 2.72 30.64 15.06
N THR A 26 2.67 29.79 16.08
CA THR A 26 3.78 29.47 16.96
C THR A 26 4.49 28.17 16.54
N TRP A 27 5.62 28.39 15.87
CA TRP A 27 6.81 27.53 15.75
C TRP A 27 6.83 26.46 14.64
N LEU A 28 8.02 26.36 14.02
CA LEU A 28 8.50 25.32 13.11
C LEU A 28 8.62 23.98 13.86
N SER A 29 7.49 23.39 14.26
CA SER A 29 7.45 22.01 14.76
C SER A 29 6.67 21.14 13.77
N PRO A 30 7.17 19.94 13.44
CA PRO A 30 6.42 19.00 12.62
C PRO A 30 5.09 18.71 13.32
N ALA A 31 4.02 19.13 12.67
CA ALA A 31 2.69 18.95 13.18
C ALA A 31 2.30 17.48 13.17
N PRO A 32 1.62 16.96 14.20
CA PRO A 32 1.04 15.64 14.14
C PRO A 32 0.07 15.55 12.94
N PRO A 33 0.00 14.39 12.25
CA PRO A 33 -0.89 14.22 11.10
C PRO A 33 -2.33 14.56 11.50
N ALA A 34 -2.97 15.44 10.76
CA ALA A 34 -4.34 15.85 11.04
C ALA A 34 -5.29 14.65 10.89
N ASP A 35 -6.16 14.42 11.89
CA ASP A 35 -7.27 13.47 11.76
C ASP A 35 -8.33 14.06 10.81
N LEU A 36 -8.06 13.95 9.51
CA LEU A 36 -8.97 14.42 8.46
C LEU A 36 -10.15 13.45 8.35
N ARG A 37 -11.34 13.98 8.60
CA ARG A 37 -12.61 13.28 8.42
C ARG A 37 -13.46 14.03 7.40
N GLN A 38 -14.05 13.30 6.46
CA GLN A 38 -14.96 13.90 5.49
C GLN A 38 -16.10 14.61 6.24
N PRO A 39 -16.39 15.89 5.92
CA PRO A 39 -17.47 16.62 6.57
C PRO A 39 -18.83 15.98 6.30
N GLY A 40 -19.69 15.96 7.32
CA GLY A 40 -21.00 15.29 7.25
C GLY A 40 -21.96 15.86 6.19
N ILE A 41 -21.71 17.09 5.70
CA ILE A 41 -22.57 17.74 4.70
C ILE A 41 -22.70 16.93 3.40
N ILE A 42 -21.61 16.28 2.95
CA ILE A 42 -21.64 15.45 1.75
C ILE A 42 -22.60 14.27 1.94
N ARG A 43 -22.58 13.66 3.13
CA ARG A 43 -23.48 12.57 3.49
C ARG A 43 -24.94 13.03 3.56
N SER A 44 -25.19 14.23 4.11
CA SER A 44 -26.54 14.79 4.18
C SER A 44 -27.12 15.05 2.78
N LEU A 45 -26.28 15.46 1.83
CA LEU A 45 -26.70 15.67 0.44
C LEU A 45 -27.01 14.36 -0.28
N LEU A 46 -26.19 13.32 -0.09
CA LEU A 46 -26.46 11.98 -0.64
C LEU A 46 -27.74 11.35 -0.09
N GLY A 47 -28.08 11.64 1.17
CA GLY A 47 -29.33 11.17 1.77
C GLY A 47 -30.57 11.85 1.20
N ASN A 48 -30.42 12.94 0.45
CA ASN A 48 -31.51 13.68 -0.15
C ASN A 48 -31.77 13.19 -1.58
N GLY A 49 -32.83 12.40 -1.76
CA GLY A 49 -33.22 11.86 -3.08
C GLY A 49 -33.61 12.90 -4.14
N LYS A 50 -33.62 14.20 -3.81
CA LYS A 50 -33.84 15.29 -4.76
C LYS A 50 -32.55 15.89 -5.34
N VAL A 51 -31.39 15.48 -4.83
CA VAL A 51 -30.09 16.04 -5.21
C VAL A 51 -29.24 14.95 -5.86
N ALA A 52 -28.96 15.10 -7.15
CA ALA A 52 -28.00 14.27 -7.86
C ALA A 52 -26.61 14.91 -7.76
N LEU A 53 -25.65 14.21 -7.14
CA LEU A 53 -24.28 14.68 -7.05
C LEU A 53 -23.47 14.14 -8.22
N SER A 54 -22.73 15.01 -8.90
CA SER A 54 -21.79 14.61 -9.95
C SER A 54 -20.44 15.28 -9.76
N ILE A 55 -19.36 14.56 -10.08
CA ILE A 55 -17.99 15.07 -9.99
C ILE A 55 -17.26 14.64 -11.25
N VAL A 56 -16.73 15.61 -12.01
CA VAL A 56 -16.09 15.37 -13.32
C VAL A 56 -17.02 14.55 -14.24
N GLY A 57 -18.32 14.87 -14.22
CA GLY A 57 -19.34 14.15 -15.00
C GLY A 57 -19.72 12.76 -14.47
N GLN A 58 -19.13 12.30 -13.36
CA GLN A 58 -19.43 11.00 -12.76
C GLN A 58 -20.43 11.16 -11.60
N GLU A 59 -21.58 10.51 -11.71
CA GLU A 59 -22.58 10.47 -10.64
C GLU A 59 -22.03 9.78 -9.38
N GLN A 60 -22.30 10.38 -8.22
CA GLN A 60 -21.86 9.91 -6.92
C GLN A 60 -23.08 9.58 -6.06
N ASP A 61 -23.22 8.29 -5.74
CA ASP A 61 -24.33 7.72 -4.95
C ASP A 61 -23.87 7.16 -3.60
N GLY A 62 -22.56 7.24 -3.30
CA GLY A 62 -21.95 6.65 -2.10
C GLY A 62 -21.99 5.12 -2.04
N ARG A 63 -22.26 4.47 -3.17
CA ARG A 63 -22.26 3.00 -3.28
C ARG A 63 -21.00 2.52 -3.99
N TYR A 64 -20.62 1.28 -3.71
CA TYR A 64 -19.59 0.59 -4.46
C TYR A 64 -20.21 -0.05 -5.71
N VAL A 65 -19.40 -0.23 -6.76
CA VAL A 65 -19.80 -0.88 -8.00
C VAL A 65 -19.34 -2.35 -8.00
N PRO A 66 -20.24 -3.33 -7.99
CA PRO A 66 -19.86 -4.74 -8.16
C PRO A 66 -19.56 -5.04 -9.63
N VAL A 67 -18.41 -5.67 -9.88
CA VAL A 67 -18.01 -6.17 -11.20
C VAL A 67 -17.80 -7.68 -11.08
N ARG A 68 -18.57 -8.45 -11.86
CA ARG A 68 -18.65 -9.92 -11.76
C ARG A 68 -18.54 -10.61 -13.12
N SER A 69 -18.89 -9.93 -14.20
CA SER A 69 -18.87 -10.47 -15.56
C SER A 69 -17.72 -9.91 -16.39
N GLU A 70 -17.28 -10.65 -17.41
CA GLU A 70 -16.21 -10.21 -18.31
C GLU A 70 -16.56 -8.92 -19.07
N ALA A 71 -17.84 -8.72 -19.42
CA ALA A 71 -18.30 -7.49 -20.06
C ALA A 71 -18.17 -6.26 -19.12
N GLU A 72 -18.48 -6.43 -17.84
CA GLU A 72 -18.28 -5.38 -16.83
C GLU A 72 -16.79 -5.12 -16.57
N VAL A 73 -15.94 -6.15 -16.65
CA VAL A 73 -14.48 -6.00 -16.56
C VAL A 73 -13.93 -5.21 -17.75
N ALA A 74 -14.40 -5.47 -18.97
CA ALA A 74 -14.02 -4.68 -20.13
C ALA A 74 -14.43 -3.20 -19.97
N THR A 75 -15.64 -2.96 -19.47
CA THR A 75 -16.12 -1.61 -19.16
C THR A 75 -15.26 -0.91 -18.09
N LEU A 76 -14.85 -1.65 -17.06
CA LEU A 76 -13.94 -1.16 -16.03
C LEU A 76 -12.55 -0.84 -16.60
N ALA A 77 -12.01 -1.69 -17.46
CA ALA A 77 -10.71 -1.47 -18.10
C ALA A 77 -10.74 -0.20 -18.98
N ASP A 78 -11.82 0.02 -19.73
CA ASP A 78 -12.00 1.25 -20.50
C ASP A 78 -12.15 2.48 -19.59
N ALA A 79 -12.84 2.35 -18.46
CA ALA A 79 -12.91 3.42 -17.48
C ALA A 79 -11.52 3.75 -16.88
N ILE A 80 -10.69 2.73 -16.59
CA ILE A 80 -9.31 2.89 -16.08
C ILE A 80 -8.39 3.57 -17.12
N ARG A 81 -8.71 3.49 -18.42
CA ARG A 81 -7.93 4.18 -19.47
C ARG A 81 -8.30 5.66 -19.64
N ARG A 82 -9.49 6.09 -19.20
CA ARG A 82 -9.98 7.47 -19.40
C ARG A 82 -9.42 8.45 -18.38
N PRO A 83 -8.64 9.48 -18.76
CA PRO A 83 -7.97 10.37 -17.81
C PRO A 83 -8.95 11.21 -16.98
N THR A 84 -10.13 11.53 -17.50
CA THR A 84 -11.14 12.36 -16.84
C THR A 84 -12.06 11.54 -15.94
N ARG A 85 -11.54 11.14 -14.77
CA ARG A 85 -12.28 10.38 -13.75
C ARG A 85 -11.76 10.64 -12.34
N LEU A 86 -12.51 10.20 -11.34
CA LEU A 86 -11.97 10.02 -9.99
C LEU A 86 -11.03 8.80 -9.92
N PRO A 87 -10.07 8.79 -8.97
CA PRO A 87 -9.34 7.59 -8.62
C PRO A 87 -10.28 6.42 -8.33
N ILE A 88 -9.86 5.20 -8.65
CA ILE A 88 -10.66 3.98 -8.47
C ILE A 88 -9.98 3.11 -7.41
N LEU A 89 -10.70 2.74 -6.36
CA LEU A 89 -10.27 1.73 -5.39
C LEU A 89 -10.88 0.38 -5.78
N LEU A 90 -10.04 -0.53 -6.23
CA LEU A 90 -10.39 -1.91 -6.54
C LEU A 90 -10.26 -2.75 -5.28
N ILE A 91 -11.30 -3.47 -4.87
CA ILE A 91 -11.28 -4.31 -3.66
C ILE A 91 -11.67 -5.75 -4.03
N HIS A 92 -10.87 -6.72 -3.60
CA HIS A 92 -11.16 -8.13 -3.79
C HIS A 92 -12.19 -8.63 -2.74
N THR A 93 -13.32 -9.17 -3.20
CA THR A 93 -14.51 -9.43 -2.36
C THR A 93 -14.59 -10.80 -1.69
N ARG A 94 -13.46 -11.48 -1.51
CA ARG A 94 -13.42 -12.84 -0.95
C ARG A 94 -13.98 -12.92 0.48
N THR A 95 -13.74 -11.90 1.29
CA THR A 95 -14.00 -11.93 2.74
C THR A 95 -15.15 -10.98 3.11
N ARG A 96 -15.85 -11.30 4.19
CA ARG A 96 -16.91 -10.41 4.72
C ARG A 96 -16.37 -9.04 5.17
N PRO A 97 -15.20 -8.94 5.84
CA PRO A 97 -14.61 -7.66 6.21
C PRO A 97 -14.27 -6.79 5.00
N ALA A 98 -13.70 -7.35 3.92
CA ALA A 98 -13.45 -6.58 2.69
C ALA A 98 -14.73 -5.96 2.10
N MET A 99 -15.85 -6.68 2.16
CA MET A 99 -17.15 -6.15 1.74
C MET A 99 -17.64 -5.01 2.64
N ALA A 100 -17.44 -5.14 3.96
CA ALA A 100 -17.79 -4.10 4.92
C ALA A 100 -16.93 -2.84 4.71
N VAL A 101 -15.63 -3.02 4.46
CA VAL A 101 -14.70 -1.95 4.13
C VAL A 101 -15.07 -1.27 2.81
N ALA A 102 -15.42 -2.03 1.77
CA ALA A 102 -15.88 -1.45 0.49
C ALA A 102 -17.09 -0.53 0.69
N ARG A 103 -18.08 -0.97 1.46
CA ARG A 103 -19.26 -0.16 1.82
C ARG A 103 -18.88 1.07 2.62
N HIS A 104 -18.04 0.90 3.63
CA HIS A 104 -17.64 1.97 4.54
C HIS A 104 -16.85 3.05 3.80
N VAL A 105 -15.87 2.65 3.00
CA VAL A 105 -15.05 3.57 2.18
C VAL A 105 -15.90 4.26 1.12
N ALA A 106 -16.77 3.53 0.41
CA ALA A 106 -17.65 4.13 -0.60
C ALA A 106 -18.54 5.22 0.00
N LEU A 107 -19.04 5.03 1.23
CA LEU A 107 -19.90 6.00 1.90
C LEU A 107 -19.12 7.16 2.53
N ARG A 108 -17.88 6.94 2.98
CA ARG A 108 -17.09 7.91 3.77
C ARG A 108 -16.06 8.71 2.96
N LEU A 109 -15.77 8.30 1.74
CA LEU A 109 -14.83 8.98 0.84
C LEU A 109 -15.51 9.41 -0.48
N VAL A 110 -16.80 9.76 -0.39
CA VAL A 110 -17.59 10.11 -1.57
C VAL A 110 -16.97 11.30 -2.29
N GLY A 111 -16.76 11.13 -3.59
CA GLY A 111 -16.15 12.12 -4.44
C GLY A 111 -14.64 12.23 -4.37
N LEU A 112 -13.97 11.52 -3.47
CA LEU A 112 -12.51 11.40 -3.49
C LEU A 112 -12.06 10.16 -4.28
N VAL A 113 -12.83 9.08 -4.21
CA VAL A 113 -12.51 7.81 -4.87
C VAL A 113 -13.78 7.07 -5.25
N ARG A 114 -13.78 6.37 -6.39
CA ARG A 114 -14.84 5.43 -6.77
C ARG A 114 -14.44 4.04 -6.30
N VAL A 115 -15.29 3.39 -5.51
CA VAL A 115 -15.02 2.04 -5.01
C VAL A 115 -15.63 1.02 -5.96
N VAL A 116 -14.80 0.09 -6.43
CA VAL A 116 -15.19 -1.02 -7.28
C VAL A 116 -14.79 -2.32 -6.61
N THR A 117 -15.71 -3.25 -6.60
CA THR A 117 -15.51 -4.56 -5.98
C THR A 117 -15.42 -5.64 -7.05
N LEU A 118 -14.39 -6.48 -6.96
CA LEU A 118 -14.11 -7.55 -7.90
C LEU A 118 -14.20 -8.90 -7.17
N ASP A 119 -14.80 -9.90 -7.83
CA ASP A 119 -14.64 -11.30 -7.42
C ASP A 119 -13.36 -11.89 -8.03
N PHE A 120 -13.07 -13.15 -7.73
CA PHE A 120 -11.86 -13.81 -8.23
C PHE A 120 -11.80 -13.85 -9.76
N ARG A 121 -12.92 -14.14 -10.42
CA ARG A 121 -12.97 -14.27 -11.88
C ARG A 121 -12.77 -12.91 -12.53
N ALA A 122 -13.45 -11.88 -12.04
CA ALA A 122 -13.33 -10.52 -12.52
C ALA A 122 -11.92 -9.94 -12.29
N SER A 123 -11.31 -10.24 -11.12
CA SER A 123 -9.94 -9.82 -10.81
C SER A 123 -8.92 -10.43 -11.77
N ARG A 124 -9.05 -11.73 -12.07
CA ARG A 124 -8.18 -12.43 -13.03
C ARG A 124 -8.38 -11.91 -14.45
N ALA A 125 -9.63 -11.71 -14.87
CA ALA A 125 -9.93 -11.15 -16.19
C ALA A 125 -9.36 -9.73 -16.34
N LEU A 126 -9.41 -8.93 -15.28
CA LEU A 126 -8.83 -7.59 -15.27
C LEU A 126 -7.30 -7.64 -15.41
N ASP A 127 -6.64 -8.57 -14.71
CA ASP A 127 -5.19 -8.73 -14.78
C ASP A 127 -4.71 -9.15 -16.18
N VAL A 128 -5.50 -9.95 -16.90
CA VAL A 128 -5.23 -10.30 -18.30
C VAL A 128 -5.34 -9.08 -19.23
N LEU A 129 -6.33 -8.21 -19.02
CA LEU A 129 -6.56 -7.03 -19.86
C LEU A 129 -5.64 -5.85 -19.52
N LEU A 130 -5.29 -5.71 -18.24
CA LEU A 130 -4.48 -4.64 -17.68
C LEU A 130 -3.56 -5.22 -16.58
N PRO A 131 -2.42 -5.82 -16.97
CA PRO A 131 -1.48 -6.41 -16.02
C PRO A 131 -1.04 -5.41 -14.96
N GLY A 132 -1.10 -5.83 -13.69
CA GLY A 132 -0.67 -5.00 -12.56
C GLY A 132 -1.73 -4.02 -12.03
N PHE A 133 -2.92 -3.96 -12.64
CA PHE A 133 -4.05 -3.18 -12.11
C PHE A 133 -4.96 -4.01 -11.21
N ALA A 134 -4.90 -5.35 -11.26
CA ALA A 134 -5.72 -6.18 -10.39
C ALA A 134 -5.37 -5.97 -8.90
N PRO A 135 -6.37 -5.96 -8.00
CA PRO A 135 -6.10 -5.91 -6.57
C PRO A 135 -5.38 -7.19 -6.13
N PRO A 136 -4.49 -7.11 -5.11
CA PRO A 136 -3.92 -8.29 -4.47
C PRO A 136 -5.01 -9.24 -3.95
N TRP A 137 -4.65 -10.51 -3.74
CA TRP A 137 -5.57 -11.49 -3.17
C TRP A 137 -6.12 -11.02 -1.82
N SER A 138 -7.45 -10.95 -1.70
CA SER A 138 -8.15 -10.41 -0.52
C SER A 138 -7.76 -8.98 -0.11
N GLY A 139 -7.00 -8.26 -0.95
CA GLY A 139 -6.54 -6.91 -0.73
C GLY A 139 -7.33 -5.88 -1.54
N ALA A 140 -6.74 -4.69 -1.65
CA ALA A 140 -7.26 -3.60 -2.45
C ALA A 140 -6.14 -2.93 -3.24
N ARG A 141 -6.48 -2.19 -4.29
CA ARG A 141 -5.53 -1.39 -5.06
C ARG A 141 -6.17 -0.07 -5.44
N LEU A 142 -5.49 1.03 -5.12
CA LEU A 142 -5.87 2.36 -5.57
C LEU A 142 -5.20 2.65 -6.91
N VAL A 143 -6.05 2.93 -7.90
CA VAL A 143 -5.69 3.31 -9.26
C VAL A 143 -5.98 4.80 -9.43
N TRP A 144 -4.97 5.57 -9.78
CA TRP A 144 -5.10 7.02 -9.98
C TRP A 144 -5.88 7.34 -11.27
N SER A 145 -6.28 8.60 -11.44
CA SER A 145 -6.92 9.08 -12.68
C SER A 145 -5.98 8.99 -13.87
N ASP A 146 -4.68 9.25 -13.64
CA ASP A 146 -3.62 8.96 -14.58
C ASP A 146 -3.27 7.46 -14.53
N ALA A 147 -3.42 6.76 -15.65
CA ALA A 147 -3.12 5.35 -15.77
C ALA A 147 -1.61 5.05 -15.76
N ALA A 148 -0.76 6.03 -16.07
CA ALA A 148 0.70 5.87 -16.01
C ALA A 148 1.24 5.99 -14.58
N ALA A 149 0.47 6.59 -13.66
CA ALA A 149 0.87 6.76 -12.28
C ALA A 149 0.91 5.42 -11.52
N ARG A 150 1.93 5.25 -10.66
CA ARG A 150 2.10 4.04 -9.86
C ARG A 150 0.88 3.80 -8.97
N THR A 151 0.24 2.65 -9.14
CA THR A 151 -0.88 2.21 -8.29
C THR A 151 -0.41 1.90 -6.87
N LEU A 152 -1.28 2.10 -5.88
CA LEU A 152 -0.99 1.79 -4.48
C LEU A 152 -1.73 0.51 -4.06
N PRO A 153 -1.03 -0.61 -3.83
CA PRO A 153 -1.65 -1.81 -3.28
C PRO A 153 -1.85 -1.68 -1.77
N PHE A 154 -2.91 -2.31 -1.28
CA PHE A 154 -3.21 -2.53 0.13
C PHE A 154 -3.35 -4.03 0.35
N GLU A 155 -2.59 -4.55 1.31
CA GLU A 155 -2.53 -5.98 1.61
C GLU A 155 -3.78 -6.46 2.35
N ASP A 156 -3.93 -7.78 2.40
CA ASP A 156 -5.03 -8.46 3.10
C ASP A 156 -5.23 -7.95 4.53
N ARG A 157 -4.14 -7.84 5.32
CA ARG A 157 -4.18 -7.34 6.71
C ARG A 157 -4.75 -5.92 6.84
N GLN A 158 -4.58 -5.07 5.83
CA GLN A 158 -5.05 -3.68 5.86
C GLN A 158 -6.53 -3.60 5.51
N VAL A 159 -6.99 -4.45 4.59
CA VAL A 159 -8.39 -4.51 4.14
C VAL A 159 -9.25 -5.33 5.09
N ASN A 160 -8.67 -6.33 5.76
CA ASN A 160 -9.36 -7.23 6.69
C ASN A 160 -9.06 -6.92 8.16
N ALA A 161 -8.49 -5.75 8.44
CA ALA A 161 -8.33 -5.25 9.80
C ALA A 161 -9.69 -5.19 10.53
N ALA A 162 -9.66 -5.35 11.85
CA ALA A 162 -10.86 -5.32 12.69
C ALA A 162 -11.63 -3.98 12.61
N ASP A 163 -10.94 -2.89 12.27
CA ASP A 163 -11.53 -1.56 12.13
C ASP A 163 -11.45 -1.03 10.68
N PRO A 164 -12.60 -0.92 9.97
CA PRO A 164 -12.70 -0.31 8.64
C PRO A 164 -12.20 1.14 8.55
N ASP A 165 -12.16 1.88 9.66
CA ASP A 165 -11.71 3.28 9.67
C ASP A 165 -10.20 3.43 9.44
N VAL A 166 -9.41 2.36 9.66
CA VAL A 166 -7.96 2.36 9.44
C VAL A 166 -7.66 2.57 7.95
N LEU A 167 -8.23 1.75 7.07
CA LEU A 167 -8.01 1.87 5.62
C LEU A 167 -8.57 3.21 5.11
N ARG A 168 -9.76 3.61 5.58
CA ARG A 168 -10.35 4.92 5.25
C ARG A 168 -9.41 6.06 5.64
N GLY A 169 -8.78 6.01 6.81
CA GLY A 169 -7.84 7.02 7.29
C GLY A 169 -6.55 7.07 6.51
N GLN A 170 -6.03 5.92 6.06
CA GLN A 170 -4.88 5.83 5.15
C GLN A 170 -5.23 6.45 3.79
N LEU A 171 -6.36 6.05 3.20
CA LEU A 171 -6.84 6.60 1.93
C LEU A 171 -7.07 8.11 2.01
N MET A 172 -7.68 8.61 3.10
CA MET A 172 -7.91 10.05 3.27
C MET A 172 -6.61 10.85 3.30
N ARG A 173 -5.54 10.32 3.93
CA ARG A 173 -4.22 10.98 3.98
C ARG A 173 -3.59 11.13 2.60
N VAL A 174 -3.82 10.18 1.71
CA VAL A 174 -3.27 10.20 0.35
C VAL A 174 -4.18 10.99 -0.61
N LEU A 175 -5.50 10.77 -0.55
CA LEU A 175 -6.47 11.36 -1.48
C LEU A 175 -6.73 12.84 -1.21
N ALA A 176 -6.74 13.27 0.06
CA ALA A 176 -7.12 14.65 0.39
C ALA A 176 -6.16 15.70 -0.22
N PRO A 177 -4.82 15.58 -0.08
CA PRO A 177 -3.90 16.54 -0.69
C PRO A 177 -4.00 16.56 -2.23
N VAL A 178 -4.08 15.38 -2.85
CA VAL A 178 -4.19 15.24 -4.31
C VAL A 178 -5.50 15.86 -4.82
N SER A 179 -6.60 15.73 -4.07
CA SER A 179 -7.88 16.32 -4.45
C SER A 179 -7.87 17.84 -4.49
N VAL A 180 -7.05 18.48 -3.66
CA VAL A 180 -6.88 19.95 -3.65
C VAL A 180 -6.17 20.40 -4.92
N LEU A 181 -5.09 19.70 -5.30
CA LEU A 181 -4.33 19.99 -6.51
C LEU A 181 -5.17 19.75 -7.78
N ALA A 182 -5.87 18.62 -7.84
CA ALA A 182 -6.63 18.23 -9.03
C ALA A 182 -7.86 19.12 -9.29
N ARG A 183 -8.48 19.70 -8.25
CA ARG A 183 -9.71 20.50 -8.37
C ARG A 183 -9.47 22.00 -8.51
N GLY A 184 -8.21 22.43 -8.59
CA GLY A 184 -7.85 23.84 -8.78
C GLY A 184 -8.42 24.76 -7.70
N VAL A 185 -8.73 26.00 -8.05
CA VAL A 185 -9.15 27.04 -7.11
C VAL A 185 -10.69 27.14 -7.04
N ASP A 186 -11.21 27.58 -5.90
CA ASP A 186 -12.65 27.84 -5.70
C ASP A 186 -13.09 29.10 -6.50
N GLN A 187 -13.63 28.88 -7.70
CA GLN A 187 -14.10 29.97 -8.57
C GLN A 187 -15.31 30.70 -7.98
N ALA A 188 -16.33 29.97 -7.53
CA ALA A 188 -17.52 30.55 -6.89
C ALA A 188 -17.16 31.44 -5.70
N TYR A 189 -16.20 31.02 -4.87
CA TYR A 189 -15.71 31.86 -3.77
C TYR A 189 -14.99 33.12 -4.26
N ARG A 190 -14.15 33.00 -5.30
CA ARG A 190 -13.46 34.17 -5.88
C ARG A 190 -14.44 35.17 -6.49
N GLU A 191 -15.43 34.69 -7.23
CA GLU A 191 -16.48 35.52 -7.82
C GLU A 191 -17.31 36.21 -6.75
N ALA A 192 -17.82 35.46 -5.76
CA ALA A 192 -18.57 36.03 -4.64
C ALA A 192 -17.75 37.10 -3.90
N ARG A 193 -16.45 36.85 -3.67
CA ARG A 193 -15.59 37.82 -3.00
C ARG A 193 -15.34 39.06 -3.85
N SER A 194 -15.16 38.90 -5.16
CA SER A 194 -15.01 40.03 -6.08
C SER A 194 -16.28 40.88 -6.17
N ALA A 195 -17.46 40.25 -6.17
CA ALA A 195 -18.74 40.92 -6.17
C ALA A 195 -19.00 41.69 -4.86
N GLU A 196 -18.67 41.09 -3.72
CA GLU A 196 -18.77 41.74 -2.40
C GLU A 196 -17.90 43.02 -2.32
N ILE A 197 -16.68 42.96 -2.87
CA ILE A 197 -15.79 44.14 -2.95
C ILE A 197 -16.40 45.20 -3.87
N ALA A 198 -16.88 44.81 -5.06
CA ALA A 198 -17.48 45.73 -6.01
C ALA A 198 -18.78 46.39 -5.48
N ASP A 199 -19.59 45.68 -4.70
CA ASP A 199 -20.77 46.23 -4.04
C ASP A 199 -20.40 47.25 -2.97
N ARG A 200 -19.42 46.93 -2.12
CA ARG A 200 -18.92 47.90 -1.13
C ARG A 200 -18.41 49.17 -1.79
N ASP A 201 -17.68 49.05 -2.89
CA ASP A 201 -17.18 50.19 -3.66
C ASP A 201 -18.33 51.00 -4.29
N ARG A 202 -19.37 50.34 -4.81
CA ARG A 202 -20.57 51.01 -5.36
C ARG A 202 -21.34 51.76 -4.28
N ASP A 203 -21.56 51.14 -3.13
CA ASP A 203 -22.28 51.75 -2.00
C ASP A 203 -21.52 52.96 -1.44
N ALA A 204 -20.20 52.85 -1.31
CA ALA A 204 -19.36 53.96 -0.89
C ALA A 204 -19.47 55.15 -1.86
N ARG A 205 -19.37 54.89 -3.18
CA ARG A 205 -19.54 55.93 -4.22
C ARG A 205 -20.93 56.55 -4.23
N ALA A 206 -21.99 55.74 -4.05
CA ALA A 206 -23.36 56.23 -3.99
C ALA A 206 -23.58 57.16 -2.79
N ARG A 207 -23.01 56.85 -1.63
CA ARG A 207 -23.03 57.72 -0.45
C ARG A 207 -22.27 59.04 -0.69
N SER A 208 -21.08 58.98 -1.28
CA SER A 208 -20.33 60.18 -1.68
C SER A 208 -21.12 61.06 -2.67
N MET A 209 -21.76 60.46 -3.68
CA MET A 209 -22.62 61.20 -4.61
C MET A 209 -23.84 61.84 -3.94
N HIS A 210 -24.47 61.13 -2.99
CA HIS A 210 -25.62 61.66 -2.26
C HIS A 210 -25.24 62.81 -1.32
N ALA A 211 -24.07 62.74 -0.69
CA ALA A 211 -23.50 63.82 0.12
C ALA A 211 -23.12 65.04 -0.74
N LEU A 212 -22.59 64.81 -1.95
CA LEU A 212 -22.32 65.88 -2.94
C LEU A 212 -23.62 66.59 -3.36
N ALA A 213 -24.70 65.85 -3.62
CA ALA A 213 -25.98 66.39 -4.06
C ALA A 213 -26.71 67.21 -2.98
N GLN A 214 -26.51 66.91 -1.69
CA GLN A 214 -27.10 67.68 -0.57
C GLN A 214 -26.36 68.99 -0.27
N GLY A 215 -25.26 69.30 -0.96
CA GLY A 215 -24.59 70.61 -0.93
C GLY A 215 -24.03 71.04 0.43
N SER A 216 -23.99 70.14 1.42
CA SER A 216 -23.48 70.44 2.75
C SER A 216 -22.01 70.06 2.85
N PRO A 217 -21.09 71.03 3.04
CA PRO A 217 -19.66 70.77 3.03
C PRO A 217 -19.21 69.83 4.16
N HIS A 218 -19.94 69.80 5.28
CA HIS A 218 -19.65 68.88 6.37
C HIS A 218 -19.94 67.41 6.00
N LEU A 219 -21.08 67.16 5.35
CA LEU A 219 -21.46 65.83 4.85
C LEU A 219 -20.53 65.34 3.73
N GLN A 220 -20.02 66.26 2.89
CA GLN A 220 -19.01 65.91 1.88
C GLN A 220 -17.68 65.49 2.51
N ILE A 221 -17.22 66.18 3.55
CA ILE A 221 -15.97 65.83 4.24
C ILE A 221 -16.12 64.47 4.93
N GLU A 222 -17.25 64.21 5.58
CA GLU A 222 -17.52 62.94 6.26
C GLU A 222 -17.60 61.77 5.26
N ALA A 223 -18.30 61.94 4.14
CA ALA A 223 -18.37 60.92 3.08
C ALA A 223 -17.00 60.65 2.42
N LEU A 224 -16.21 61.70 2.17
CA LEU A 224 -14.85 61.55 1.63
C LEU A 224 -13.91 60.86 2.63
N GLN A 225 -14.06 61.10 3.93
CA GLN A 225 -13.28 60.40 4.96
C GLN A 225 -13.65 58.92 5.02
N GLU A 226 -14.94 58.58 4.93
CA GLU A 226 -15.40 57.19 4.90
C GLU A 226 -14.93 56.45 3.62
N GLU A 227 -14.97 57.11 2.46
CA GLU A 227 -14.47 56.56 1.19
C GLU A 227 -12.95 56.36 1.24
N LEU A 228 -12.21 57.29 1.82
CA LEU A 228 -10.75 57.19 2.00
C LEU A 228 -10.37 56.05 2.95
N GLU A 229 -11.08 55.88 4.06
CA GLU A 229 -10.85 54.76 4.98
C GLU A 229 -11.23 53.41 4.36
N THR A 230 -12.32 53.34 3.59
CA THR A 230 -12.72 52.13 2.86
C THR A 230 -11.71 51.78 1.77
N ALA A 231 -11.21 52.78 1.04
CA ALA A 231 -10.16 52.62 0.04
C ALA A 231 -8.83 52.19 0.66
N ARG A 232 -8.45 52.76 1.82
CA ARG A 232 -7.26 52.36 2.58
C ARG A 232 -7.37 50.92 3.10
N ALA A 233 -8.51 50.55 3.67
CA ALA A 233 -8.75 49.18 4.12
C ALA A 233 -8.68 48.18 2.95
N SER A 234 -9.25 48.54 1.80
CA SER A 234 -9.18 47.74 0.59
C SER A 234 -7.76 47.64 0.04
N ALA A 235 -7.01 48.76 -0.01
CA ALA A 235 -5.61 48.78 -0.42
C ALA A 235 -4.73 47.92 0.49
N ASN A 236 -4.90 48.01 1.82
CA ASN A 236 -4.19 47.15 2.77
C ASN A 236 -4.51 45.67 2.57
N THR A 237 -5.77 45.34 2.27
CA THR A 237 -6.20 43.96 1.99
C THR A 237 -5.55 43.44 0.71
N TRP A 238 -5.51 44.24 -0.35
CA TRP A 238 -4.84 43.90 -1.61
C TRP A 238 -3.33 43.79 -1.45
N GLU A 239 -2.71 44.67 -0.65
CA GLU A 239 -1.28 44.63 -0.37
C GLU A 239 -0.90 43.39 0.45
N GLN A 240 -1.71 43.00 1.44
CA GLN A 240 -1.55 41.72 2.13
C GLN A 240 -1.68 40.54 1.18
N LEU A 241 -2.71 40.54 0.32
CA LEU A 241 -2.92 39.46 -0.64
C LEU A 241 -1.75 39.35 -1.63
N ALA A 242 -1.22 40.48 -2.09
CA ALA A 242 -0.07 40.54 -2.97
C ALA A 242 1.20 40.02 -2.29
N ARG A 243 1.44 40.41 -1.03
CA ARG A 243 2.57 39.90 -0.23
C ARG A 243 2.46 38.39 0.02
N ASP A 244 1.28 37.89 0.38
CA ASP A 244 1.04 36.46 0.58
C ASP A 244 1.31 35.66 -0.70
N GLU A 245 0.90 36.20 -1.86
CA GLU A 245 1.12 35.55 -3.15
C GLU A 245 2.58 35.65 -3.60
N GLU A 246 3.26 36.76 -3.32
CA GLU A 246 4.70 36.94 -3.57
C GLU A 246 5.52 36.00 -2.68
N GLU A 247 5.19 35.86 -1.40
CA GLU A 247 5.81 34.87 -0.50
C GLU A 247 5.61 33.44 -1.01
N ARG A 248 4.41 33.11 -1.50
CA ARG A 248 4.14 31.80 -2.13
C ARG A 248 4.94 31.58 -3.40
N ALA A 249 5.01 32.59 -4.28
CA ALA A 249 5.79 32.53 -5.50
C ALA A 249 7.28 32.34 -5.18
N ASN A 250 7.79 33.03 -4.16
CA ASN A 250 9.16 32.89 -3.68
C ASN A 250 9.41 31.50 -3.08
N LEU A 251 8.48 30.96 -2.29
CA LEU A 251 8.57 29.59 -1.77
C LEU A 251 8.58 28.53 -2.87
N LEU A 252 7.70 28.68 -3.87
CA LEU A 252 7.65 27.78 -5.03
C LEU A 252 8.92 27.90 -5.87
N THR A 253 9.43 29.11 -6.07
CA THR A 253 10.69 29.36 -6.78
C THR A 253 11.87 28.73 -6.03
N ALA A 254 11.89 28.86 -4.70
CA ALA A 254 12.90 28.21 -3.85
C ALA A 254 12.83 26.68 -3.95
N GLN A 255 11.62 26.09 -3.93
CA GLN A 255 11.42 24.65 -4.11
C GLN A 255 11.87 24.19 -5.51
N VAL A 256 11.56 24.95 -6.56
CA VAL A 256 12.02 24.65 -7.92
C VAL A 256 13.53 24.76 -8.02
N SER A 257 14.15 25.74 -7.35
CA SER A 257 15.61 25.88 -7.34
C SER A 257 16.34 24.75 -6.60
N GLN A 258 15.65 24.04 -5.70
CA GLN A 258 16.18 22.88 -4.98
C GLN A 258 16.01 21.56 -5.74
N LEU A 259 15.13 21.50 -6.76
CA LEU A 259 14.93 20.28 -7.57
C LEU A 259 16.21 19.76 -8.22
N PRO A 260 17.08 20.59 -8.84
CA PRO A 260 18.31 20.10 -9.45
C PRO A 260 19.29 19.51 -8.43
N GLU A 261 19.33 20.07 -7.21
CA GLU A 261 20.18 19.57 -6.13
C GLU A 261 19.65 18.24 -5.59
N LEU A 262 18.34 18.10 -5.43
CA LEU A 262 17.68 16.84 -5.08
C LEU A 262 17.85 15.78 -6.16
N GLU A 263 17.73 16.15 -7.44
CA GLU A 263 18.00 15.26 -8.58
C GLU A 263 19.46 14.79 -8.58
N ALA A 264 20.41 15.71 -8.37
CA ALA A 264 21.83 15.38 -8.26
C ALA A 264 22.13 14.49 -7.04
N GLN A 265 21.46 14.72 -5.89
CA GLN A 265 21.58 13.85 -4.72
C GLN A 265 21.00 12.46 -4.97
N VAL A 266 19.85 12.35 -5.65
CA VAL A 266 19.27 11.07 -6.03
C VAL A 266 20.19 10.33 -7.01
N GLU A 267 20.77 11.05 -7.98
CA GLU A 267 21.74 10.48 -8.91
C GLU A 267 23.01 10.01 -8.19
N GLN A 268 23.58 10.83 -7.30
CA GLN A 268 24.73 10.46 -6.47
C GLN A 268 24.42 9.27 -5.56
N LEU A 269 23.26 9.24 -4.91
CA LEU A 269 22.84 8.11 -4.09
C LEU A 269 22.61 6.86 -4.94
N THR A 270 22.09 6.99 -6.16
CA THR A 270 21.93 5.87 -7.10
C THR A 270 23.27 5.33 -7.56
N ILE A 271 24.24 6.22 -7.85
CA ILE A 271 25.61 5.85 -8.20
C ILE A 271 26.30 5.20 -6.99
N ALA A 272 26.15 5.77 -5.79
CA ALA A 272 26.69 5.21 -4.56
C ALA A 272 26.08 3.85 -4.24
N LEU A 273 24.78 3.66 -4.46
CA LEU A 273 24.09 2.37 -4.28
C LEU A 273 24.58 1.32 -5.30
N ARG A 274 24.86 1.75 -6.54
CA ARG A 274 25.47 0.92 -7.59
C ARG A 274 26.92 0.57 -7.27
N ALA A 275 27.68 1.49 -6.67
CA ALA A 275 29.08 1.31 -6.30
C ALA A 275 29.26 0.56 -4.97
N SER A 276 28.30 0.65 -4.05
CA SER A 276 28.26 -0.13 -2.80
C SER A 276 27.72 -1.54 -3.01
N ARG A 277 27.13 -1.81 -4.19
CA ARG A 277 26.90 -3.17 -4.64
C ARG A 277 28.30 -3.75 -4.95
N PRO A 278 28.72 -4.86 -4.31
CA PRO A 278 29.99 -5.47 -4.66
C PRO A 278 29.98 -5.78 -6.17
N PRO A 279 31.13 -5.72 -6.87
CA PRO A 279 31.20 -6.08 -8.26
C PRO A 279 30.71 -7.52 -8.37
N ALA A 280 29.49 -7.68 -8.86
CA ALA A 280 29.00 -8.97 -9.34
C ALA A 280 29.94 -9.33 -10.48
N GLY A 281 30.76 -10.36 -10.26
CA GLY A 281 31.48 -11.00 -11.34
C GLY A 281 30.49 -11.39 -12.43
N ASP A 282 30.88 -11.07 -13.66
CA ASP A 282 30.39 -11.52 -14.96
C ASP A 282 28.89 -11.83 -15.13
N GLU A 283 28.29 -11.07 -16.06
CA GLU A 283 27.13 -11.46 -16.88
C GLU A 283 26.14 -12.42 -16.22
N LEU A 284 25.19 -11.88 -15.46
CA LEU A 284 23.96 -12.59 -15.10
C LEU A 284 23.13 -12.80 -16.38
N VAL A 285 23.45 -13.89 -17.07
CA VAL A 285 22.42 -14.77 -17.62
C VAL A 285 21.37 -14.96 -16.51
N ASP A 286 20.11 -14.81 -16.88
CA ASP A 286 18.94 -15.06 -16.04
C ASP A 286 18.86 -16.58 -15.76
N ASP A 287 19.85 -17.11 -15.03
CA ASP A 287 19.88 -18.49 -14.57
C ASP A 287 19.02 -18.54 -13.30
N ASP A 288 17.86 -19.14 -13.46
CA ASP A 288 16.97 -19.52 -12.37
C ASP A 288 17.80 -20.18 -11.25
N PRO A 289 17.81 -19.67 -10.00
CA PRO A 289 18.61 -20.25 -8.91
C PRO A 289 18.23 -21.71 -8.59
N TRP A 290 17.13 -22.20 -9.16
CA TRP A 290 16.66 -23.57 -9.08
C TRP A 290 17.06 -24.45 -10.28
N SER A 291 17.65 -23.90 -11.35
CA SER A 291 18.04 -24.66 -12.56
C SER A 291 19.36 -25.41 -12.42
N THR A 292 20.23 -24.98 -11.51
CA THR A 292 21.59 -25.52 -11.34
C THR A 292 21.86 -25.83 -9.87
N LEU A 293 21.38 -26.99 -9.39
CA LEU A 293 21.60 -27.45 -8.02
C LEU A 293 22.94 -28.22 -7.91
N PRO A 294 23.75 -27.98 -6.87
CA PRO A 294 24.92 -28.82 -6.59
C PRO A 294 24.53 -30.28 -6.32
N ASP A 295 25.32 -31.23 -6.84
CA ASP A 295 25.09 -32.66 -6.63
C ASP A 295 25.40 -33.06 -5.19
N LEU A 296 24.50 -33.82 -4.57
CA LEU A 296 24.70 -34.38 -3.24
C LEU A 296 25.38 -35.75 -3.35
N VAL A 297 26.52 -35.93 -2.67
CA VAL A 297 27.24 -37.22 -2.67
C VAL A 297 27.16 -37.86 -1.29
N THR A 298 26.67 -39.11 -1.23
CA THR A 298 26.56 -39.83 0.06
C THR A 298 27.92 -39.98 0.73
N GLY A 299 27.99 -39.59 2.01
CA GLY A 299 29.19 -39.74 2.83
C GLY A 299 30.23 -38.63 2.65
N ASP A 300 29.95 -37.64 1.80
CA ASP A 300 30.79 -36.46 1.62
C ASP A 300 30.17 -35.23 2.30
N SER A 301 30.95 -34.54 3.14
CA SER A 301 30.48 -33.35 3.86
C SER A 301 30.43 -32.13 2.95
N ASP A 302 31.39 -32.03 2.04
CA ASP A 302 31.62 -30.82 1.25
C ASP A 302 30.49 -30.65 0.24
N SER A 303 30.09 -31.73 -0.46
CA SER A 303 28.90 -31.73 -1.32
C SER A 303 27.60 -31.37 -0.59
N ALA A 304 27.46 -31.76 0.68
CA ALA A 304 26.29 -31.40 1.48
C ALA A 304 26.33 -29.93 1.91
N GLU A 305 27.49 -29.42 2.30
CA GLU A 305 27.68 -28.02 2.67
C GLU A 305 27.42 -27.09 1.49
N ASP A 306 27.89 -27.45 0.29
CA ASP A 306 27.65 -26.70 -0.95
C ASP A 306 26.16 -26.64 -1.30
N LEU A 307 25.45 -27.78 -1.26
CA LEU A 307 24.00 -27.81 -1.50
C LEU A 307 23.23 -27.04 -0.42
N PHE A 308 23.60 -27.18 0.85
CA PHE A 308 22.93 -26.50 1.96
C PHE A 308 23.11 -24.99 1.90
N LEU A 309 24.30 -24.52 1.53
CA LEU A 309 24.57 -23.10 1.33
C LEU A 309 23.76 -22.57 0.15
N HIS A 310 23.76 -23.27 -0.98
CA HIS A 310 22.96 -22.90 -2.16
C HIS A 310 21.45 -22.81 -1.84
N LEU A 311 20.89 -23.79 -1.11
CA LEU A 311 19.47 -23.75 -0.70
C LEU A 311 19.17 -22.66 0.33
N THR A 312 20.11 -22.35 1.21
CA THR A 312 19.97 -21.23 2.17
C THR A 312 19.92 -19.91 1.41
N ASP A 313 20.82 -19.72 0.43
CA ASP A 313 20.90 -18.49 -0.37
C ASP A 313 19.68 -18.35 -1.31
N ALA A 314 19.29 -19.43 -1.99
CA ALA A 314 18.12 -19.45 -2.89
C ALA A 314 16.80 -19.12 -2.17
N THR A 315 16.73 -19.37 -0.86
CA THR A 315 15.56 -19.06 -0.03
C THR A 315 15.74 -17.81 0.83
N SER A 316 16.80 -17.02 0.63
CA SER A 316 17.09 -15.83 1.44
C SER A 316 17.13 -16.11 2.96
N GLY A 317 17.57 -17.31 3.37
CA GLY A 317 17.68 -17.72 4.77
C GLY A 317 16.41 -18.26 5.41
N HIS A 318 15.34 -18.52 4.66
CA HIS A 318 14.12 -19.15 5.17
C HIS A 318 14.29 -20.65 5.47
N ILE A 319 15.33 -21.29 4.94
CA ILE A 319 15.84 -22.58 5.45
C ILE A 319 17.31 -22.42 5.82
N VAL A 320 17.70 -23.01 6.95
CA VAL A 320 19.09 -23.00 7.41
C VAL A 320 19.48 -24.40 7.89
N PHE A 321 20.70 -24.80 7.57
CA PHE A 321 21.24 -26.10 7.92
C PHE A 321 22.25 -25.97 9.06
N THR A 322 22.18 -26.89 10.03
CA THR A 322 23.17 -26.95 11.11
C THR A 322 24.43 -27.68 10.66
N THR A 323 25.58 -27.36 11.25
CA THR A 323 26.84 -28.12 11.04
C THR A 323 26.70 -29.60 11.43
N GLN A 324 25.77 -29.90 12.35
CA GLN A 324 25.44 -31.27 12.71
C GLN A 324 24.78 -32.03 11.56
N ALA A 325 23.94 -31.39 10.75
CA ALA A 325 23.29 -32.02 9.61
C ALA A 325 24.31 -32.51 8.57
N ALA A 326 25.31 -31.68 8.22
CA ALA A 326 26.41 -32.07 7.32
C ALA A 326 27.26 -33.20 7.92
N SER A 327 27.60 -33.10 9.21
CA SER A 327 28.35 -34.15 9.92
C SER A 327 27.62 -35.50 9.97
N ILE A 328 26.29 -35.49 10.04
CA ILE A 328 25.46 -36.69 10.00
C ILE A 328 25.40 -37.25 8.60
N TRP A 329 25.24 -36.40 7.57
CA TRP A 329 25.25 -36.83 6.18
C TRP A 329 26.57 -37.53 5.81
N LYS A 330 27.71 -36.97 6.24
CA LYS A 330 29.04 -37.57 6.09
C LYS A 330 29.13 -39.01 6.66
N LYS A 331 28.42 -39.29 7.75
CA LYS A 331 28.39 -40.61 8.40
C LYS A 331 27.27 -41.50 7.87
N SER A 332 26.39 -40.97 7.04
CA SER A 332 25.22 -41.66 6.54
C SER A 332 25.58 -42.54 5.35
N SER A 333 25.08 -43.77 5.36
CA SER A 333 25.19 -44.72 4.23
C SER A 333 23.95 -44.73 3.35
N TYR A 334 23.21 -43.60 3.30
CA TYR A 334 21.96 -43.51 2.57
C TYR A 334 22.18 -43.70 1.05
N PRO A 335 21.58 -44.72 0.41
CA PRO A 335 21.97 -45.12 -0.95
C PRO A 335 21.34 -44.29 -2.08
N PHE A 336 20.45 -43.34 -1.78
CA PHE A 336 19.69 -42.58 -2.79
C PHE A 336 19.85 -41.06 -2.62
N PRO A 337 21.05 -40.49 -2.83
CA PRO A 337 21.29 -39.07 -2.63
C PRO A 337 20.37 -38.16 -3.46
N ASP A 338 20.06 -38.53 -4.71
CA ASP A 338 19.19 -37.74 -5.60
C ASP A 338 17.78 -37.53 -5.01
N GLU A 339 17.19 -38.56 -4.40
CA GLU A 339 15.88 -38.46 -3.76
C GLU A 339 15.94 -37.60 -2.48
N MET A 340 17.10 -37.59 -1.81
CA MET A 340 17.33 -36.71 -0.66
C MET A 340 17.43 -35.25 -1.14
N THR A 341 18.16 -35.00 -2.22
CA THR A 341 18.25 -33.68 -2.87
C THR A 341 16.86 -33.18 -3.27
N GLU A 342 16.05 -34.00 -3.94
CA GLU A 342 14.69 -33.63 -4.33
C GLU A 342 13.83 -33.24 -3.11
N CYS A 343 13.89 -34.01 -2.03
CA CYS A 343 13.15 -33.72 -0.80
C CYS A 343 13.65 -32.44 -0.10
N LEU A 344 14.96 -32.18 -0.13
CA LEU A 344 15.58 -30.98 0.41
C LEU A 344 15.19 -29.73 -0.40
N THR A 345 15.20 -29.81 -1.73
CA THR A 345 14.75 -28.72 -2.62
C THR A 345 13.27 -28.42 -2.41
N LYS A 346 12.41 -29.45 -2.34
CA LYS A 346 10.99 -29.29 -2.00
C LYS A 346 10.80 -28.66 -0.63
N LEU A 347 11.60 -29.05 0.36
CA LEU A 347 11.54 -28.48 1.71
C LEU A 347 12.00 -27.02 1.72
N ALA A 348 13.02 -26.66 0.93
CA ALA A 348 13.50 -25.29 0.77
C ALA A 348 12.44 -24.40 0.09
N HIS A 349 11.81 -24.88 -0.99
CA HIS A 349 10.65 -24.20 -1.59
C HIS A 349 9.51 -24.03 -0.59
N ALA A 350 9.21 -25.07 0.19
CA ALA A 350 8.18 -25.00 1.21
C ALA A 350 8.55 -24.01 2.32
N ALA A 351 9.81 -23.91 2.73
CA ALA A 351 10.28 -22.93 3.71
C ALA A 351 10.15 -21.49 3.18
N ALA A 352 10.62 -21.24 1.96
CA ALA A 352 10.47 -19.95 1.31
C ALA A 352 8.99 -19.58 1.18
N THR A 353 8.14 -20.54 0.84
CA THR A 353 6.70 -20.33 0.69
C THR A 353 5.97 -20.17 2.02
N LEU A 354 6.45 -20.81 3.11
CA LEU A 354 5.88 -20.71 4.45
C LEU A 354 6.20 -19.37 5.10
N TYR A 355 7.35 -18.78 4.76
CA TYR A 355 7.88 -17.57 5.38
C TYR A 355 8.03 -16.39 4.40
N ASP A 356 7.41 -16.45 3.22
CA ASP A 356 7.35 -15.36 2.22
C ASP A 356 6.57 -14.11 2.70
N GLY A 357 6.12 -14.10 3.95
CA GLY A 357 5.36 -13.00 4.55
C GLY A 357 3.88 -12.99 4.16
N THR A 358 3.39 -14.00 3.43
CA THR A 358 1.97 -14.15 3.14
C THR A 358 1.26 -14.89 4.28
N ASP A 359 0.30 -14.22 4.91
CA ASP A 359 -0.50 -14.82 5.99
C ASP A 359 -1.48 -15.83 5.36
N ARG A 360 -1.17 -17.12 5.51
CA ARG A 360 -1.97 -18.23 4.95
C ARG A 360 -2.74 -18.91 6.07
N ASN A 361 -4.03 -19.13 5.84
CA ASN A 361 -4.77 -20.08 6.66
C ASN A 361 -4.36 -21.49 6.23
N LEU A 362 -3.24 -21.95 6.78
CA LEU A 362 -2.67 -23.26 6.50
C LEU A 362 -3.62 -24.32 7.10
N PRO A 363 -4.00 -25.38 6.37
CA PRO A 363 -4.55 -26.57 7.00
C PRO A 363 -3.53 -27.16 7.98
N HIS A 364 -3.81 -28.29 8.62
CA HIS A 364 -2.78 -29.00 9.40
C HIS A 364 -1.48 -29.10 8.57
N LEU A 365 -0.37 -28.67 9.16
CA LEU A 365 0.86 -28.36 8.45
C LEU A 365 1.43 -29.58 7.68
N ASP A 366 1.18 -30.79 8.16
CA ASP A 366 1.49 -32.05 7.48
C ASP A 366 0.69 -32.25 6.18
N ASN A 367 -0.61 -31.94 6.18
CA ASN A 367 -1.45 -31.95 4.98
C ASN A 367 -1.01 -30.85 4.00
N TRP A 368 -0.61 -29.69 4.50
CA TRP A 368 -0.11 -28.60 3.66
C TRP A 368 1.16 -28.99 2.89
N PHE A 369 2.14 -29.57 3.58
CA PHE A 369 3.37 -30.07 2.94
C PHE A 369 3.08 -31.15 1.88
N ARG A 370 2.10 -32.03 2.15
CA ARG A 370 1.70 -33.09 1.21
C ARG A 370 1.00 -32.54 -0.03
N GLU A 371 0.03 -31.65 0.15
CA GLU A 371 -0.82 -31.16 -0.94
C GLU A 371 -0.09 -30.16 -1.86
N ASN A 372 0.84 -29.37 -1.33
CA ASN A 372 1.49 -28.28 -2.08
C ASN A 372 2.89 -28.63 -2.60
N PHE A 373 3.61 -29.55 -1.93
CA PHE A 373 5.00 -29.87 -2.26
C PHE A 373 5.25 -31.37 -2.43
N ASP A 374 4.21 -32.20 -2.35
CA ASP A 374 4.31 -33.67 -2.37
C ASP A 374 5.30 -34.21 -1.30
N LEU A 375 5.37 -33.53 -0.15
CA LEU A 375 6.24 -33.91 0.95
C LEU A 375 5.48 -34.69 2.03
N LYS A 376 5.97 -35.88 2.36
CA LYS A 376 5.46 -36.68 3.48
C LYS A 376 6.10 -36.22 4.79
N VAL A 377 5.52 -35.22 5.41
CA VAL A 377 5.97 -34.69 6.72
C VAL A 377 5.20 -35.35 7.86
N ALA A 378 5.90 -35.70 8.92
CA ALA A 378 5.32 -36.08 10.21
C ALA A 378 5.72 -35.05 11.27
N LEU A 379 4.73 -34.51 11.98
CA LEU A 379 4.93 -33.51 13.05
C LEU A 379 4.96 -34.14 14.45
N GLN A 380 4.67 -35.44 14.54
CA GLN A 380 4.64 -36.24 15.76
C GLN A 380 5.40 -37.54 15.53
N ASP A 381 6.14 -37.99 16.55
CA ASP A 381 6.86 -39.27 16.55
C ASP A 381 6.97 -39.79 17.98
N ASP A 382 6.19 -40.83 18.31
CA ASP A 382 6.11 -41.43 19.64
C ASP A 382 7.47 -41.88 20.20
N THR A 383 8.44 -42.21 19.34
CA THR A 383 9.77 -42.69 19.76
C THR A 383 10.68 -41.53 20.11
N ILE A 384 10.66 -40.45 19.33
CA ILE A 384 11.43 -39.24 19.59
C ILE A 384 10.84 -38.48 20.78
N GLU A 385 9.52 -38.41 20.89
CA GLU A 385 8.83 -37.71 21.99
C GLU A 385 9.16 -38.28 23.37
N ARG A 386 9.42 -39.60 23.45
CA ARG A 386 9.78 -40.30 24.69
C ARG A 386 11.25 -40.19 25.07
N ASN A 387 12.13 -39.74 24.16
CA ASN A 387 13.56 -39.63 24.40
C ASN A 387 14.05 -38.18 24.30
N ALA A 388 14.17 -37.53 25.46
CA ALA A 388 14.58 -36.13 25.56
C ALA A 388 15.93 -35.80 24.87
N LYS A 389 16.86 -36.78 24.79
CA LYS A 389 18.15 -36.59 24.11
C LYS A 389 18.06 -36.59 22.59
N LEU A 390 17.02 -37.22 22.03
CA LEU A 390 16.74 -37.24 20.59
C LEU A 390 15.80 -36.11 20.16
N ARG A 391 14.94 -35.66 21.08
CA ARG A 391 13.92 -34.66 20.83
C ARG A 391 14.47 -33.25 20.68
N TYR A 392 15.45 -32.85 21.48
CA TYR A 392 15.90 -31.46 21.53
C TYR A 392 17.32 -31.28 20.99
N PHE A 393 17.56 -30.11 20.40
CA PHE A 393 18.90 -29.70 19.97
C PHE A 393 19.10 -28.20 20.12
N ASP A 394 20.34 -27.80 20.33
CA ASP A 394 20.68 -26.40 20.51
C ASP A 394 21.24 -25.80 19.22
N TYR A 395 20.74 -24.62 18.85
CA TYR A 395 21.21 -23.85 17.72
C TYR A 395 21.10 -22.35 18.03
N GLU A 396 22.16 -21.58 17.76
CA GLU A 396 22.24 -20.14 18.06
C GLU A 396 21.81 -19.75 19.49
N GLY A 397 22.12 -20.60 20.49
CA GLY A 397 21.83 -20.32 21.90
C GLY A 397 20.37 -20.59 22.34
N LYS A 398 19.54 -21.19 21.48
CA LYS A 398 18.17 -21.63 21.80
C LYS A 398 18.00 -23.14 21.55
N THR A 399 17.17 -23.78 22.36
CA THR A 399 16.81 -25.20 22.22
C THR A 399 15.56 -25.34 21.35
N TYR A 400 15.62 -26.22 20.35
CA TYR A 400 14.56 -26.47 19.37
C TYR A 400 14.10 -27.93 19.39
N ASP A 401 12.83 -28.16 18.99
CA ASP A 401 12.23 -29.50 18.88
C ASP A 401 12.53 -30.13 17.50
N ARG A 402 13.12 -31.33 17.50
CA ARG A 402 13.54 -32.15 16.35
C ARG A 402 12.47 -33.14 15.88
N THR A 403 11.32 -33.18 16.55
CA THR A 403 10.22 -34.11 16.22
C THR A 403 9.73 -33.99 14.77
N PRO A 404 9.55 -32.76 14.20
CA PRO A 404 9.14 -32.61 12.82
C PRO A 404 10.16 -33.20 11.84
N HIS A 405 9.70 -34.05 10.92
CA HIS A 405 10.59 -34.65 9.93
C HIS A 405 9.91 -34.99 8.61
N VAL A 406 10.69 -34.91 7.53
CA VAL A 406 10.32 -35.42 6.20
C VAL A 406 10.68 -36.90 6.12
N LYS A 407 9.76 -37.70 5.58
CA LYS A 407 9.96 -39.12 5.32
C LYS A 407 10.40 -39.36 3.88
N VAL A 408 11.66 -39.77 3.70
CA VAL A 408 12.22 -40.14 2.40
C VAL A 408 12.21 -41.68 2.29
N ARG A 409 11.54 -42.22 1.25
CA ARG A 409 11.30 -43.67 1.04
C ARG A 409 10.82 -44.45 2.27
N ASP A 410 9.69 -44.02 2.85
CA ASP A 410 9.02 -44.79 3.91
C ASP A 410 8.59 -46.19 3.40
N HIS A 411 8.62 -47.22 4.25
CA HIS A 411 8.32 -48.63 3.93
C HIS A 411 9.41 -49.43 3.18
N THR A 412 10.69 -49.05 3.34
CA THR A 412 11.85 -49.82 2.82
C THR A 412 12.72 -50.39 3.95
N ALA A 413 13.81 -51.08 3.61
CA ALA A 413 14.75 -51.60 4.60
C ALA A 413 15.32 -50.45 5.45
N PRO A 414 15.62 -50.64 6.75
CA PRO A 414 16.05 -49.55 7.63
C PRO A 414 17.26 -48.74 7.13
N THR A 415 18.16 -49.36 6.37
CA THR A 415 19.33 -48.72 5.73
C THR A 415 18.98 -47.84 4.53
N GLN A 416 17.75 -47.93 4.04
CA GLN A 416 17.21 -47.22 2.88
C GLN A 416 16.11 -46.22 3.27
N VAL A 417 15.82 -46.07 4.57
CA VAL A 417 14.84 -45.10 5.07
C VAL A 417 15.56 -43.81 5.43
N GLY A 418 15.31 -42.77 4.65
CA GLY A 418 15.83 -41.43 4.89
C GLY A 418 14.88 -40.59 5.75
N ARG A 419 15.47 -39.71 6.57
CA ARG A 419 14.75 -38.71 7.37
C ARG A 419 15.47 -37.37 7.29
N ILE A 420 14.68 -36.30 7.18
CA ILE A 420 15.17 -34.93 7.32
C ILE A 420 14.48 -34.34 8.53
N HIS A 421 15.19 -34.17 9.65
CA HIS A 421 14.61 -33.56 10.85
C HIS A 421 14.83 -32.06 10.86
N PHE A 422 13.77 -31.32 11.17
CA PHE A 422 13.81 -29.87 11.19
C PHE A 422 12.99 -29.30 12.34
N ALA A 423 13.28 -28.05 12.69
CA ALA A 423 12.50 -27.26 13.64
C ALA A 423 11.91 -26.03 12.95
N LEU A 424 10.79 -25.57 13.49
CA LEU A 424 10.14 -24.32 13.10
C LEU A 424 10.67 -23.20 14.02
N ASP A 425 11.35 -22.21 13.45
CA ASP A 425 11.80 -21.00 14.16
C ASP A 425 10.86 -19.85 13.83
N SER A 426 9.83 -19.66 14.66
CA SER A 426 8.85 -18.59 14.51
C SER A 426 9.46 -17.20 14.69
N ASP A 427 10.52 -17.07 15.49
CA ASP A 427 11.08 -15.76 15.86
C ASP A 427 11.85 -15.15 14.69
N LYS A 428 12.52 -15.99 13.89
CA LYS A 428 13.26 -15.58 12.69
C LYS A 428 12.62 -16.01 11.38
N SER A 429 11.41 -16.58 11.43
CA SER A 429 10.64 -17.02 10.25
C SER A 429 11.47 -17.93 9.32
N ARG A 430 11.99 -19.04 9.87
CA ARG A 430 12.82 -20.00 9.12
C ARG A 430 12.66 -21.44 9.61
N LEU A 431 13.02 -22.39 8.75
CA LEU A 431 13.20 -23.80 9.11
C LEU A 431 14.67 -24.07 9.45
N ILE A 432 14.93 -24.79 10.54
CA ILE A 432 16.28 -25.19 10.94
C ILE A 432 16.42 -26.69 10.78
N VAL A 433 17.26 -27.14 9.85
CA VAL A 433 17.50 -28.57 9.57
C VAL A 433 18.65 -29.10 10.42
N ALA A 434 18.34 -30.07 11.28
CA ALA A 434 19.27 -30.63 12.26
C ALA A 434 19.83 -32.01 11.88
N HIS A 435 19.15 -32.74 11.00
CA HIS A 435 19.52 -34.08 10.57
C HIS A 435 19.14 -34.31 9.12
N VAL A 436 20.07 -34.84 8.33
CA VAL A 436 19.85 -35.31 6.95
C VAL A 436 20.55 -36.65 6.80
N GLY A 437 19.82 -37.70 6.43
CA GLY A 437 20.39 -39.03 6.19
C GLY A 437 19.48 -40.17 6.64
N VAL A 438 20.05 -41.35 6.84
CA VAL A 438 19.34 -42.54 7.38
C VAL A 438 18.65 -42.19 8.71
N LYS A 439 17.48 -42.81 8.93
CA LYS A 439 16.69 -42.69 10.15
C LYS A 439 17.55 -42.86 11.42
N LEU A 440 17.29 -42.01 12.42
CA LEU A 440 18.03 -41.93 13.69
C LEU A 440 18.00 -43.20 14.57
N TYR A 441 17.06 -44.13 14.33
CA TYR A 441 16.79 -45.30 15.19
C TYR A 441 16.20 -46.50 14.45
#